data_AF-A0A1V3G8U9-F1
#
_entry.id   AF-A0A1V3G8U9-F1
#
_cell.length_a   1.000
_cell.length_b   1.000
_cell.length_c   1.000
_cell.angle_alpha   90.00
_cell.angle_beta   90.00
_cell.angle_gamma   90.00
#
_symmetry.space_group_name_H-M   'P 1'
#
loop_
_entity.id
_entity.type
_entity.pdbx_description
1 polymer ?
#
loop_
_entity_poly.entity_id
_entity_poly.type
_entity_poly.pdbx_seq_one_letter_code
_entity_poly.pdbx_strand_id
1 'polypeptide(L)'
;MAYYIACDYDEPDRQTYRGIVIIDTLTNEVAHRFYSGNFDHDFQEYQSWLEDTEPYYYEGESLVNYIGDLHDPALNDGPDLNLF
;
A
#
# COMPACT_ATOMS: atom_id res chain seq x y z
N MET A 1 -7.10 14.63 -10.25
CA MET A 1 -7.03 13.72 -11.41
C MET A 1 -7.13 12.32 -10.85
N ALA A 2 -7.98 11.43 -11.35
CA ALA A 2 -8.15 10.15 -10.65
C ALA A 2 -6.91 9.25 -10.85
N TYR A 3 -6.21 8.96 -9.76
CA TYR A 3 -5.19 7.94 -9.61
C TYR A 3 -5.74 6.71 -8.86
N TYR A 4 -5.37 5.51 -9.28
CA TYR A 4 -5.57 4.31 -8.49
C TYR A 4 -4.27 3.97 -7.77
N ILE A 5 -4.36 3.62 -6.48
CA ILE A 5 -3.21 3.23 -5.67
C ILE A 5 -3.31 1.75 -5.36
N ALA A 6 -2.21 1.03 -5.56
CA ALA A 6 -2.07 -0.38 -5.19
C ALA A 6 -0.76 -0.62 -4.46
N CYS A 7 -0.76 -1.61 -3.57
CA CYS A 7 0.48 -2.19 -3.08
C CYS A 7 0.97 -3.25 -4.08
N ASP A 8 2.26 -3.26 -4.35
CA ASP A 8 2.95 -4.29 -5.12
C ASP A 8 3.39 -5.40 -4.16
N TYR A 9 2.84 -6.60 -4.31
CA TYR A 9 3.18 -7.82 -3.58
C TYR A 9 2.92 -9.04 -4.47
N ASP A 10 3.61 -10.16 -4.23
CA ASP A 10 3.34 -11.42 -4.93
C ASP A 10 2.05 -12.04 -4.38
N GLU A 11 0.97 -12.05 -5.15
CA GLU A 11 -0.23 -12.81 -4.76
C GLU A 11 0.04 -14.32 -4.75
N PRO A 12 -0.49 -15.06 -3.75
CA PRO A 12 -1.40 -14.61 -2.69
C PRO A 12 -0.70 -14.09 -1.41
N ASP A 13 0.63 -14.04 -1.39
CA ASP A 13 1.43 -13.71 -0.22
C ASP A 13 1.58 -12.20 -0.02
N ARG A 14 0.65 -11.62 0.72
CA ARG A 14 0.65 -10.20 1.10
C ARG A 14 1.85 -9.79 1.98
N GLN A 15 2.64 -10.74 2.52
CA GLN A 15 3.86 -10.43 3.27
C GLN A 15 5.05 -10.10 2.35
N THR A 16 4.96 -10.39 1.06
CA THR A 16 5.99 -10.05 0.07
C THR A 16 5.89 -8.61 -0.44
N TYR A 17 5.43 -7.70 0.42
CA TYR A 17 5.31 -6.29 0.10
C TYR A 17 6.60 -5.73 -0.50
N ARG A 18 6.47 -5.11 -1.68
CA ARG A 18 7.57 -4.49 -2.42
C ARG A 18 7.46 -2.97 -2.41
N GLY A 19 6.24 -2.44 -2.41
CA GLY A 19 6.04 -0.99 -2.46
C GLY A 19 4.62 -0.53 -2.76
N ILE A 20 4.43 0.78 -2.86
CA ILE A 20 3.19 1.43 -3.31
C ILE A 20 3.37 1.92 -4.75
N VAL A 21 2.37 1.66 -5.60
CA VAL A 21 2.32 2.09 -6.99
C VAL A 21 1.12 2.98 -7.22
N ILE A 22 1.35 4.15 -7.83
CA ILE A 22 0.31 5.09 -8.24
C ILE A 22 0.12 4.96 -9.74
N ILE A 23 -1.12 4.68 -10.15
CA ILE A 23 -1.51 4.45 -11.54
C ILE A 23 -2.48 5.55 -11.97
N ASP A 24 -2.18 6.22 -13.08
CA ASP A 24 -3.10 7.18 -13.70
C ASP A 24 -4.30 6.42 -14.29
N THR A 25 -5.52 6.75 -13.85
CA THR A 25 -6.72 6.01 -14.29
C THR A 25 -7.15 6.34 -15.73
N LEU A 26 -6.66 7.43 -16.31
CA LEU A 26 -6.96 7.82 -17.69
C LEU A 26 -6.06 7.09 -18.69
N THR A 27 -4.77 6.96 -18.35
CA THR A 27 -3.78 6.33 -19.24
C THR A 27 -3.50 4.87 -18.89
N ASN A 28 -3.87 4.45 -17.67
CA ASN A 28 -3.52 3.16 -17.08
C ASN A 28 -1.99 2.95 -16.97
N GLU A 29 -1.22 4.04 -16.94
CA GLU A 29 0.22 4.03 -16.78
C GLU A 29 0.62 4.30 -15.32
N VAL A 30 1.80 3.81 -14.94
CA VAL A 30 2.33 4.08 -13.61
C VAL A 30 2.86 5.52 -13.56
N ALA A 31 2.19 6.36 -12.76
CA ALA A 31 2.55 7.74 -12.52
C ALA A 31 3.70 7.85 -11.49
N HIS A 32 3.69 7.00 -10.45
CA HIS A 32 4.70 7.03 -9.41
C HIS A 32 4.90 5.66 -8.73
N ARG A 33 6.07 5.45 -8.14
CA ARG A 33 6.42 4.20 -7.43
C ARG A 33 7.24 4.52 -6.18
N PHE A 34 6.84 3.95 -5.04
CA PHE A 34 7.60 3.89 -3.80
C PHE A 34 8.00 2.43 -3.58
N TYR A 35 9.28 2.14 -3.41
CA TYR A 35 9.82 0.77 -3.36
C TYR A 35 10.88 0.61 -2.27
N SER A 36 10.59 1.05 -1.05
CA SER A 36 11.50 0.80 0.07
C SER A 36 11.40 -0.65 0.58
N GLY A 37 10.32 -1.37 0.23
CA GLY A 37 9.99 -2.65 0.83
C GLY A 37 9.51 -2.52 2.28
N ASN A 38 9.28 -1.29 2.76
CA ASN A 38 8.72 -0.99 4.06
C ASN A 38 7.44 -0.17 3.87
N PHE A 39 6.31 -0.76 4.25
CA PHE A 39 5.00 -0.13 4.03
C PHE A 39 4.85 1.20 4.77
N ASP A 40 5.26 1.29 6.03
CA ASP A 40 5.11 2.51 6.82
C ASP A 40 5.91 3.67 6.22
N HIS A 41 7.10 3.37 5.72
CA HIS A 41 7.94 4.36 5.03
C HIS A 41 7.32 4.81 3.71
N ASP A 42 6.96 3.86 2.85
CA ASP A 42 6.36 4.15 1.54
C ASP A 42 5.01 4.86 1.70
N PHE A 43 4.25 4.57 2.75
CA PHE A 43 2.99 5.25 3.07
C PHE A 43 3.21 6.69 3.51
N GLN A 44 4.24 6.97 4.33
CA GLN A 44 4.60 8.34 4.69
C GLN A 44 5.05 9.16 3.47
N GLU A 45 5.89 8.58 2.61
CA GLU A 45 6.32 9.23 1.37
C GLU A 45 5.14 9.46 0.42
N TYR A 46 4.23 8.50 0.31
CA TYR A 46 2.97 8.63 -0.42
C TYR A 46 2.09 9.77 0.11
N GLN A 47 1.91 9.87 1.43
CA GLN A 47 1.14 10.96 2.04
C GLN A 47 1.75 12.32 1.74
N SER A 48 3.08 12.45 1.85
CA SER A 48 3.78 13.69 1.50
C SER A 48 3.62 14.01 0.01
N TRP A 49 3.74 13.02 -0.88
CA TRP A 49 3.54 13.21 -2.31
C TRP A 49 2.11 13.64 -2.64
N LEU A 50 1.10 13.08 -1.96
CA LEU A 50 -0.29 13.49 -2.13
C LEU A 50 -0.52 14.94 -1.73
N GLU A 51 0.02 15.38 -0.58
CA GLU A 51 -0.13 16.76 -0.12
C GLU A 51 0.44 17.76 -1.14
N ASP A 52 1.57 17.42 -1.76
CA ASP A 52 2.22 18.23 -2.78
C ASP A 52 1.49 18.20 -4.13
N THR A 53 0.91 17.05 -4.49
CA THR A 53 0.41 16.82 -5.86
C THR A 53 -1.09 17.01 -6.00
N GLU A 54 -1.89 16.55 -5.02
CA GLU A 54 -3.35 16.64 -5.01
C GLU A 54 -3.93 16.76 -3.59
N PRO A 55 -4.14 17.99 -3.07
CA PRO A 55 -4.59 18.21 -1.68
C PRO A 55 -6.04 17.75 -1.38
N TYR A 56 -6.74 17.11 -2.34
CA TYR A 56 -8.15 16.70 -2.22
C TYR A 56 -8.41 15.25 -2.68
N TYR A 57 -7.42 14.36 -2.53
CA TYR A 57 -7.44 13.04 -3.15
C TYR A 57 -8.33 11.99 -2.45
N TYR A 58 -8.86 11.02 -3.23
CA TYR A 58 -9.72 9.91 -2.80
C TYR A 58 -8.90 8.61 -2.70
N GLU A 59 -8.83 8.00 -1.51
CA GLU A 59 -8.09 6.75 -1.29
C GLU A 59 -8.81 5.54 -1.92
N GLY A 60 -8.07 4.72 -2.69
CA GLY A 60 -8.60 3.51 -3.34
C GLY A 60 -8.70 2.30 -2.40
N GLU A 61 -9.59 1.35 -2.73
CA GLU A 61 -9.88 0.17 -1.89
C GLU A 61 -8.66 -0.74 -1.62
N SER A 62 -7.68 -0.82 -2.53
CA SER A 62 -6.53 -1.73 -2.35
C SER A 62 -5.58 -1.33 -1.23
N LEU A 63 -5.34 -0.02 -1.03
CA LEU A 63 -4.50 0.47 0.06
C LEU A 63 -5.23 0.35 1.40
N VAL A 64 -6.52 0.70 1.41
CA VAL A 64 -7.40 0.56 2.57
C VAL A 64 -7.50 -0.89 3.02
N ASN A 65 -7.60 -1.84 2.08
CA ASN A 65 -7.61 -3.26 2.41
C ASN A 65 -6.27 -3.73 2.99
N TYR A 66 -5.13 -3.28 2.44
CA TYR A 66 -3.81 -3.65 2.99
C TYR A 66 -3.57 -3.06 4.40
N ILE A 67 -3.97 -1.80 4.64
CA ILE A 67 -3.96 -1.19 5.98
C ILE A 67 -4.90 -1.95 6.92
N GLY A 68 -6.11 -2.27 6.44
CA GLY A 68 -7.08 -3.08 7.17
C GLY A 68 -6.51 -4.44 7.56
N ASP A 69 -5.81 -5.11 6.65
CA ASP A 69 -5.17 -6.41 6.86
C ASP A 69 -3.99 -6.34 7.84
N LEU A 70 -3.13 -5.32 7.74
CA LEU A 70 -2.01 -5.11 8.68
C LEU A 70 -2.51 -4.86 10.12
N HIS A 71 -3.65 -4.19 10.23
CA HIS A 71 -4.29 -3.89 11.52
C HIS A 71 -5.34 -4.91 11.93
N ASP A 72 -5.55 -5.98 11.15
CA ASP A 72 -6.45 -7.07 11.53
C ASP A 72 -5.73 -7.97 12.56
N PRO A 73 -6.15 -7.98 13.83
CA PRO A 73 -5.58 -8.89 14.82
C PRO A 73 -5.76 -10.37 14.45
N ALA A 74 -6.71 -10.72 13.56
CA ALA A 74 -6.91 -12.08 13.08
C ALA A 74 -5.87 -12.54 12.04
N LEU A 75 -5.14 -11.61 11.39
CA LEU A 75 -4.02 -11.95 10.49
C LEU A 75 -2.68 -12.05 11.24
N ASN A 76 -2.60 -11.50 12.47
CA ASN A 76 -1.47 -11.70 13.38
C ASN A 76 -1.54 -13.03 14.17
N ASP A 77 -2.62 -13.80 14.01
CA ASP A 77 -2.79 -15.14 14.59
C ASP A 77 -2.22 -16.25 13.66
N GLY A 78 -1.04 -15.97 13.07
CA GLY A 78 -0.17 -17.03 12.57
C GLY A 78 0.27 -17.91 13.74
N PRO A 79 0.45 -19.23 13.55
CA PRO A 79 0.56 -20.17 14.65
C PRO A 79 1.66 -19.74 15.63
N ASP A 80 1.26 -19.59 16.90
CA ASP A 80 2.12 -19.47 18.09
C ASP A 80 3.50 -20.11 17.84
N LEU A 81 4.48 -19.28 17.50
CA LEU A 81 5.88 -19.63 17.70
C LEU A 81 6.11 -19.57 19.20
N ASN A 82 5.77 -20.68 19.86
CA ASN A 82 6.31 -21.06 21.16
C ASN A 82 7.84 -20.90 21.13
N LEU A 83 8.32 -19.75 21.57
CA LEU A 83 9.72 -19.53 21.89
C LEU A 83 9.89 -19.84 23.38
N PHE A 84 10.44 -21.03 23.61
CA PHE A 84 10.97 -21.53 24.88
C PHE A 84 11.83 -20.51 25.64
#